data_AF-X1V793-F1
#
_entry.id   AF-X1V793-F1
#
_cell.length_a   1.000
_cell.length_b   1.000
_cell.length_c   1.000
_cell.angle_alpha   90.00
_cell.angle_beta   90.00
_cell.angle_gamma   90.00
#
_symmetry.space_group_name_H-M   'P 1'
#
loop_
_entity.id
_entity.type
_entity.pdbx_description
1 polymer ?
#
loop_
_entity_poly.entity_id
_entity_poly.type
_entity_poly.pdbx_seq_one_letter_code
_entity_poly.pdbx_strand_id
1 'polypeptide(L)'
;VQSYRVPRAVHRLATGIISTTTDYRPRPVDGEVSDASLSGVLNRFVSLDGNTAFILVRNLYLLEDLIDGLYHWGIPFENLRGPAPFRGKTAAKILIARKLFRGESVPAEDLWLLVKDIPQKPYFLRGFKAEAQSLAKEQPQLPVRLEGIREYCLGSFLDDPIGALGLSPRNKAYFKRVIQRYGEAILREKPRVTIGTIHSVKGMEADYVAICSDMSKKTWISWQRLPAEEKRVWYVAATRAR
;
A
#
# COMPACT_ATOMS: atom_id res chain seq x y z
N VAL A 1 -10.33 30.20 16.67
CA VAL A 1 -10.09 29.79 15.24
C VAL A 1 -10.94 28.57 14.93
N GLN A 2 -11.45 28.34 13.72
CA GLN A 2 -12.23 27.12 13.40
C GLN A 2 -11.37 26.12 12.63
N SER A 3 -11.37 24.85 13.05
CA SER A 3 -10.84 23.75 12.25
C SER A 3 -11.90 23.32 11.24
N TYR A 4 -11.53 23.31 9.97
CA TYR A 4 -12.37 22.80 8.88
C TYR A 4 -12.20 21.30 8.66
N ARG A 5 -11.40 20.66 9.52
CA ARG A 5 -10.96 19.30 9.32
C ARG A 5 -11.37 18.38 10.43
N VAL A 6 -11.01 18.69 11.68
CA VAL A 6 -11.07 17.73 12.79
C VAL A 6 -12.52 17.61 13.29
N PRO A 7 -13.16 16.42 13.23
CA PRO A 7 -14.49 16.19 13.77
C PRO A 7 -14.56 16.39 15.29
N ARG A 8 -15.78 16.57 15.83
CA ARG A 8 -16.00 16.81 17.28
C ARG A 8 -15.43 15.70 18.16
N ALA A 9 -15.60 14.43 17.81
CA ALA A 9 -15.08 13.29 18.57
C ALA A 9 -13.54 13.28 18.59
N VAL A 10 -12.91 13.46 17.42
CA VAL A 10 -11.45 13.51 17.28
C VAL A 10 -10.88 14.73 18.02
N HIS A 11 -11.56 15.88 17.94
CA HIS A 11 -11.16 17.08 18.65
C HIS A 11 -11.19 16.87 20.17
N ARG A 12 -12.27 16.28 20.71
CA ARG A 12 -12.39 15.94 22.14
C ARG A 12 -11.22 15.06 22.60
N LEU A 13 -10.88 14.01 21.83
CA LEU A 13 -9.71 13.18 22.11
C LEU A 13 -8.42 14.02 22.09
N ALA A 14 -8.21 14.81 21.03
CA ALA A 14 -7.00 15.60 20.84
C ALA A 14 -6.78 16.63 21.97
N THR A 15 -7.83 17.33 22.39
CA THR A 15 -7.76 18.28 23.51
C THR A 15 -7.59 17.60 24.86
N GLY A 16 -8.04 16.34 24.99
CA GLY A 16 -7.76 15.51 26.16
C GLY A 16 -6.28 15.10 26.26
N ILE A 17 -5.59 14.96 25.12
CA ILE A 17 -4.15 14.64 25.07
C ILE A 17 -3.30 15.85 25.48
N ILE A 18 -3.59 17.02 24.90
CA ILE A 18 -2.85 18.26 25.18
C ILE A 18 -3.79 19.47 25.14
N SER A 19 -3.67 20.33 26.16
CA SER A 19 -4.27 21.66 26.15
C SER A 19 -3.49 22.56 25.19
N THR A 20 -4.11 22.99 24.11
CA THR A 20 -3.51 23.97 23.18
C THR A 20 -3.77 25.39 23.68
N THR A 21 -2.82 26.30 23.49
CA THR A 21 -2.99 27.73 23.81
C THR A 21 -3.98 28.42 22.89
N THR A 22 -4.20 27.88 21.69
CA THR A 22 -5.21 28.34 20.74
C THR A 22 -6.51 27.59 20.99
N ASP A 23 -7.55 28.32 21.37
CA ASP A 23 -8.91 27.80 21.42
C ASP A 23 -9.44 27.72 19.98
N TYR A 24 -9.35 26.52 19.40
CA TYR A 24 -9.88 26.25 18.08
C TYR A 24 -11.10 25.33 18.16
N ARG A 25 -12.14 25.66 17.40
CA ARG A 25 -13.39 24.90 17.37
C ARG A 25 -13.27 23.75 16.37
N PRO A 26 -13.87 22.58 16.64
CA PRO A 26 -13.91 21.48 15.67
C PRO A 26 -14.72 21.82 14.44
N ARG A 27 -14.55 21.01 13.39
CA ARG A 27 -15.49 20.94 12.26
C ARG A 27 -16.87 20.53 12.78
N PRO A 28 -17.99 21.08 12.27
CA PRO A 28 -19.34 20.79 12.78
C PRO A 28 -19.89 19.44 12.29
N VAL A 29 -19.09 18.38 12.46
CA VAL A 29 -19.46 16.98 12.19
C VAL A 29 -19.02 16.14 13.40
N ASP A 30 -19.77 15.08 13.71
CA ASP A 30 -19.54 14.35 14.95
C ASP A 30 -18.26 13.50 14.92
N GLY A 31 -18.07 12.71 13.87
CA GLY A 31 -16.98 11.72 13.79
C GLY A 31 -17.10 10.61 14.84
N GLU A 32 -16.14 9.70 14.87
CA GLU A 32 -16.14 8.53 15.76
C GLU A 32 -14.73 8.30 16.32
N VAL A 33 -14.65 7.91 17.60
CA VAL A 33 -13.43 7.43 18.26
C VAL A 33 -13.81 6.23 19.12
N SER A 34 -13.14 5.11 18.91
CA SER A 34 -13.37 3.88 19.67
C SER A 34 -12.09 3.06 19.75
N ASP A 35 -11.95 2.26 20.80
CA ASP A 35 -10.94 1.21 20.84
C ASP A 35 -11.35 0.05 19.91
N ALA A 36 -10.37 -0.58 19.27
CA ALA A 36 -10.60 -1.69 18.36
C ALA A 36 -9.44 -2.69 18.39
N SER A 37 -9.75 -3.97 18.23
CA SER A 37 -8.73 -5.00 18.00
C SER A 37 -8.12 -4.83 16.61
N LEU A 38 -6.92 -5.39 16.39
CA LEU A 38 -6.28 -5.39 15.07
C LEU A 38 -7.20 -6.00 14.00
N SER A 39 -7.83 -7.15 14.29
CA SER A 39 -8.78 -7.77 13.37
C SER A 39 -9.99 -6.88 13.08
N GLY A 40 -10.49 -6.14 14.08
CA GLY A 40 -11.57 -5.17 13.88
C GLY A 40 -11.18 -4.03 12.94
N VAL A 41 -9.98 -3.48 13.12
CA VAL A 41 -9.40 -2.45 12.23
C VAL A 41 -9.22 -2.99 10.82
N LEU A 42 -8.58 -4.15 10.67
CA LEU A 42 -8.32 -4.76 9.36
C LEU A 42 -9.62 -5.09 8.64
N ASN A 43 -10.62 -5.63 9.35
CA ASN A 43 -11.94 -5.90 8.79
C ASN A 43 -12.60 -4.62 8.26
N ARG A 44 -12.54 -3.51 9.03
CA ARG A 44 -13.06 -2.22 8.56
C ARG A 44 -12.28 -1.69 7.36
N PHE A 45 -10.97 -1.94 7.27
CA PHE A 45 -10.14 -1.44 6.18
C PHE A 45 -10.16 -2.34 4.94
N VAL A 46 -10.91 -3.44 4.97
CA VAL A 46 -11.19 -4.23 3.76
C VAL A 46 -11.95 -3.40 2.74
N SER A 47 -12.93 -2.59 3.15
CA SER A 47 -13.61 -1.63 2.26
C SER A 47 -13.66 -0.25 2.89
N LEU A 48 -13.21 0.76 2.16
CA LEU A 48 -13.22 2.15 2.62
C LEU A 48 -14.23 3.02 1.85
N ASP A 49 -14.97 2.45 0.88
CA ASP A 49 -16.07 3.12 0.16
C ASP A 49 -15.72 4.52 -0.40
N GLY A 50 -14.52 4.68 -0.97
CA GLY A 50 -14.04 6.00 -1.41
C GLY A 50 -12.90 6.55 -0.56
N ASN A 51 -12.95 6.26 0.74
CA ASN A 51 -12.14 6.93 1.74
C ASN A 51 -10.71 6.39 1.85
N THR A 52 -9.87 7.14 2.55
CA THR A 52 -8.48 6.77 2.89
C THR A 52 -8.33 6.45 4.37
N ALA A 53 -7.35 5.62 4.68
CA ALA A 53 -7.09 5.19 6.04
C ALA A 53 -5.59 5.19 6.37
N PHE A 54 -5.24 5.58 7.58
CA PHE A 54 -3.91 5.41 8.14
C PHE A 54 -3.87 4.31 9.21
N ILE A 55 -2.76 3.57 9.23
CA ILE A 55 -2.35 2.75 10.38
C ILE A 55 -1.04 3.34 10.91
N LEU A 56 -1.06 3.87 12.13
CA LEU A 56 0.06 4.62 12.71
C LEU A 56 0.63 3.92 13.93
N VAL A 57 1.95 3.83 13.98
CA VAL A 57 2.68 3.33 15.16
C VAL A 57 3.64 4.38 15.71
N ARG A 58 3.94 4.28 17.01
CA ARG A 58 4.93 5.16 17.64
C ARG A 58 6.37 4.77 17.30
N ASN A 59 6.67 3.47 17.29
CA ASN A 59 8.00 2.91 17.06
C ASN A 59 8.00 1.99 15.84
N LEU A 60 9.07 2.02 15.05
CA LEU A 60 9.13 1.36 13.74
C LEU A 60 8.91 -0.16 13.78
N TYR A 61 9.42 -0.84 14.81
CA TYR A 61 9.33 -2.31 14.92
C TYR A 61 7.89 -2.81 15.03
N LEU A 62 6.96 -1.97 15.53
CA LEU A 62 5.53 -2.31 15.63
C LEU A 62 4.84 -2.38 14.26
N LEU A 63 5.52 -1.96 13.18
CA LEU A 63 4.97 -2.07 11.83
C LEU A 63 4.88 -3.51 11.34
N GLU A 64 5.79 -4.39 11.76
CA GLU A 64 5.93 -5.72 11.16
C GLU A 64 4.65 -6.55 11.30
N ASP A 65 4.14 -6.69 12.52
CA ASP A 65 2.91 -7.45 12.80
C ASP A 65 1.68 -6.87 12.06
N LEU A 66 1.61 -5.55 11.95
CA LEU A 66 0.52 -4.86 11.26
C LEU A 66 0.59 -5.07 9.74
N ILE A 67 1.81 -5.06 9.18
CA ILE A 67 2.06 -5.36 7.77
C ILE A 67 1.71 -6.83 7.49
N ASP A 68 2.07 -7.75 8.38
CA ASP A 68 1.68 -9.17 8.27
C ASP A 68 0.16 -9.35 8.23
N GLY A 69 -0.56 -8.60 9.08
CA GLY A 69 -2.03 -8.51 9.02
C GLY A 69 -2.54 -8.03 7.65
N LEU A 70 -2.02 -6.93 7.11
CA LEU A 70 -2.41 -6.41 5.79
C LEU A 70 -2.13 -7.42 4.66
N TYR A 71 -1.03 -8.15 4.76
CA TYR A 71 -0.67 -9.20 3.82
C TYR A 71 -1.62 -10.40 3.89
N HIS A 72 -1.89 -10.88 5.10
CA HIS A 72 -2.76 -12.02 5.35
C HIS A 72 -4.20 -11.73 4.91
N TRP A 73 -4.69 -10.54 5.27
CA TRP A 73 -6.01 -10.08 4.86
C TRP A 73 -6.04 -9.75 3.37
N GLY A 74 -4.92 -9.42 2.73
CA GLY A 74 -4.89 -9.05 1.32
C GLY A 74 -5.43 -7.65 1.06
N ILE A 75 -5.12 -6.69 1.94
CA ILE A 75 -5.54 -5.29 1.84
C ILE A 75 -4.47 -4.52 1.05
N PRO A 76 -4.81 -3.80 -0.05
CA PRO A 76 -3.90 -2.88 -0.73
C PRO A 76 -3.38 -1.80 0.21
N PHE A 77 -2.06 -1.65 0.32
CA PHE A 77 -1.48 -0.61 1.18
C PHE A 77 -0.17 0.01 0.65
N GLU A 78 0.11 1.23 1.11
CA GLU A 78 1.41 1.89 0.99
C GLU A 78 2.15 1.84 2.33
N ASN A 79 3.48 1.66 2.30
CA ASN A 79 4.34 1.71 3.49
C ASN A 79 5.29 2.91 3.41
N LEU A 80 5.13 3.88 4.31
CA LEU A 80 5.95 5.09 4.34
C LEU A 80 7.36 4.87 4.89
N ARG A 81 7.62 3.73 5.53
CA ARG A 81 8.89 3.43 6.22
C ARG A 81 9.60 2.19 5.69
N GLY A 82 9.10 1.58 4.61
CA GLY A 82 9.67 0.35 4.09
C GLY A 82 9.08 -0.08 2.75
N PRO A 83 9.37 -1.33 2.33
CA PRO A 83 8.77 -1.90 1.15
C PRO A 83 7.26 -2.15 1.35
N ALA A 84 6.52 -2.13 0.25
CA ALA A 84 5.14 -2.57 0.16
C ALA A 84 4.92 -3.26 -1.20
N PRO A 85 4.00 -4.23 -1.32
CA PRO A 85 3.74 -4.92 -2.58
C PRO A 85 3.40 -4.00 -3.75
N PHE A 86 2.62 -2.95 -3.47
CA PHE A 86 2.18 -1.97 -4.45
C PHE A 86 3.23 -0.90 -4.76
N ARG A 87 4.33 -0.84 -4.00
CA ARG A 87 5.44 0.07 -4.28
C ARG A 87 6.26 -0.49 -5.43
N GLY A 88 6.37 0.27 -6.52
CA GLY A 88 7.16 -0.10 -7.71
C GLY A 88 6.29 -0.58 -8.86
N LYS A 89 6.79 -1.57 -9.64
CA LYS A 89 6.16 -2.02 -10.89
C LYS A 89 5.60 -3.45 -10.83
N THR A 90 5.61 -4.10 -9.67
CA THR A 90 5.15 -5.49 -9.52
C THR A 90 3.69 -5.67 -9.92
N ALA A 91 2.78 -4.83 -9.39
CA ALA A 91 1.36 -4.87 -9.73
C ALA A 91 1.13 -4.65 -11.25
N ALA A 92 1.88 -3.73 -11.86
CA ALA A 92 1.85 -3.50 -13.30
C ALA A 92 2.26 -4.74 -14.10
N LYS A 93 3.37 -5.40 -13.74
CA LYS A 93 3.81 -6.64 -14.41
C LYS A 93 2.79 -7.76 -14.31
N ILE A 94 2.17 -7.93 -13.13
CA ILE A 94 1.10 -8.93 -12.94
C ILE A 94 -0.06 -8.64 -13.89
N LEU A 95 -0.49 -7.38 -13.98
CA LEU A 95 -1.55 -6.98 -14.89
C LEU A 95 -1.19 -7.20 -16.36
N ILE A 96 0.03 -6.84 -16.78
CA ILE A 96 0.50 -7.02 -18.17
C ILE A 96 0.50 -8.50 -18.54
N ALA A 97 1.04 -9.36 -17.67
CA ALA A 97 1.01 -10.81 -17.87
C ALA A 97 -0.43 -11.33 -17.99
N ARG A 98 -1.34 -10.90 -17.11
CA ARG A 98 -2.76 -11.33 -17.15
C ARG A 98 -3.49 -10.86 -18.42
N LYS A 99 -3.16 -9.67 -18.95
CA LYS A 99 -3.72 -9.19 -20.22
C LYS A 99 -3.25 -10.05 -21.39
N LEU A 100 -1.93 -10.23 -21.53
CA LEU A 100 -1.33 -11.05 -22.59
C LEU A 100 -1.93 -12.46 -22.63
N PHE A 101 -2.05 -13.10 -21.46
CA PHE A 101 -2.59 -14.47 -21.36
C PHE A 101 -4.12 -14.55 -21.49
N ARG A 102 -4.82 -13.42 -21.56
CA ARG A 102 -6.23 -13.33 -21.97
C ARG A 102 -6.39 -13.04 -23.47
N GLY A 103 -5.29 -13.00 -24.24
CA GLY A 103 -5.30 -12.67 -25.67
C GLY A 103 -5.44 -11.17 -25.95
N GLU A 104 -5.35 -10.33 -24.92
CA GLU A 104 -5.33 -8.87 -25.08
C GLU A 104 -3.96 -8.40 -25.55
N SER A 105 -3.92 -7.30 -26.29
CA SER A 105 -2.66 -6.63 -26.64
C SER A 105 -2.16 -5.74 -25.51
N VAL A 106 -0.85 -5.65 -25.37
CA VAL A 106 -0.16 -4.67 -24.51
C VAL A 106 0.83 -3.85 -25.35
N PRO A 107 1.10 -2.58 -25.01
CA PRO A 107 2.17 -1.82 -25.64
C PRO A 107 3.53 -2.53 -25.56
N ALA A 108 4.40 -2.33 -26.55
CA ALA A 108 5.75 -2.90 -26.54
C ALA A 108 6.56 -2.48 -25.30
N GLU A 109 6.37 -1.25 -24.80
CA GLU A 109 6.98 -0.81 -23.54
C GLU A 109 6.53 -1.62 -22.32
N ASP A 110 5.27 -2.05 -22.29
CA ASP A 110 4.69 -2.89 -21.24
C ASP A 110 5.22 -4.33 -21.35
N LEU A 111 5.34 -4.86 -22.57
CA LEU A 111 6.00 -6.15 -22.79
C LEU A 111 7.43 -6.11 -22.22
N TRP A 112 8.21 -5.07 -22.55
CA TRP A 112 9.56 -4.93 -22.02
C TRP A 112 9.56 -4.80 -20.50
N LEU A 113 8.63 -4.03 -19.92
CA LEU A 113 8.48 -3.93 -18.46
C LEU A 113 8.24 -5.29 -17.80
N LEU A 114 7.46 -6.17 -18.43
CA LEU A 114 7.20 -7.52 -17.96
C LEU A 114 8.46 -8.39 -18.03
N VAL A 115 9.12 -8.46 -19.19
CA VAL A 115 10.15 -9.48 -19.47
C VAL A 115 11.55 -9.09 -19.02
N LYS A 116 11.85 -7.79 -18.85
CA LYS A 116 13.21 -7.31 -18.57
C LYS A 116 13.85 -7.89 -17.30
N ASP A 117 13.04 -8.16 -16.27
CA ASP A 117 13.52 -8.67 -14.97
C ASP A 117 13.33 -10.18 -14.83
N ILE A 118 12.67 -10.82 -15.79
CA ILE A 118 12.52 -12.28 -15.84
C ILE A 118 13.83 -12.86 -16.41
N PRO A 119 14.44 -13.89 -15.76
CA PRO A 119 15.61 -14.57 -16.29
C PRO A 119 15.40 -15.09 -17.72
N GLN A 120 16.42 -15.11 -18.57
CA GLN A 120 16.25 -15.66 -19.93
C GLN A 120 15.94 -17.16 -19.88
N LYS A 121 16.80 -17.96 -19.22
CA LYS A 121 16.49 -19.36 -18.95
C LYS A 121 15.79 -19.46 -17.58
N PRO A 122 14.75 -20.30 -17.42
CA PRO A 122 14.19 -21.27 -18.40
C PRO A 122 13.04 -20.71 -19.26
N TYR A 123 12.81 -19.40 -19.29
CA TYR A 123 11.54 -18.79 -19.71
C TYR A 123 11.46 -18.38 -21.19
N PHE A 124 12.57 -18.00 -21.81
CA PHE A 124 12.61 -17.43 -23.15
C PHE A 124 13.74 -17.98 -24.02
N LEU A 125 13.53 -17.99 -25.33
CA LEU A 125 14.58 -18.23 -26.31
C LEU A 125 15.62 -17.10 -26.32
N ARG A 126 16.83 -17.42 -26.81
CA ARG A 126 17.90 -16.44 -26.98
C ARG A 126 17.46 -15.38 -28.00
N GLY A 127 17.72 -14.11 -27.70
CA GLY A 127 17.37 -12.98 -28.59
C GLY A 127 16.08 -12.24 -28.20
N PHE A 128 15.10 -12.94 -27.63
CA PHE A 128 13.78 -12.37 -27.32
C PHE A 128 13.83 -11.08 -26.51
N LYS A 129 14.62 -11.04 -25.44
CA LYS A 129 14.73 -9.85 -24.58
C LYS A 129 15.36 -8.65 -25.31
N ALA A 130 16.30 -8.90 -26.23
CA ALA A 130 16.92 -7.84 -27.02
C ALA A 130 15.92 -7.26 -28.02
N GLU A 131 15.14 -8.12 -28.67
CA GLU A 131 14.06 -7.74 -29.58
C GLU A 131 12.96 -6.95 -28.86
N ALA A 132 12.46 -7.46 -27.74
CA ALA A 132 11.47 -6.75 -26.92
C ALA A 132 11.98 -5.37 -26.45
N GLN A 133 13.28 -5.25 -26.14
CA GLN A 133 13.89 -3.98 -25.77
C GLN A 133 13.99 -3.00 -26.95
N SER A 134 14.38 -3.47 -28.14
CA SER A 134 14.44 -2.65 -29.36
C SER A 134 13.04 -2.16 -29.73
N LEU A 135 12.05 -3.06 -29.72
CA LEU A 135 10.65 -2.74 -30.00
C LEU A 135 10.10 -1.68 -29.04
N ALA A 136 10.38 -1.81 -27.74
CA ALA A 136 9.97 -0.83 -26.74
C ALA A 136 10.61 0.56 -26.93
N LYS A 137 11.82 0.64 -27.51
CA LYS A 137 12.51 1.91 -27.77
C LYS A 137 12.02 2.56 -29.06
N GLU A 138 11.84 1.78 -30.11
CA GLU A 138 11.53 2.26 -31.46
C GLU A 138 10.03 2.50 -31.65
N GLN A 139 9.19 1.62 -31.09
CA GLN A 139 7.75 1.63 -31.26
C GLN A 139 7.03 1.31 -29.93
N PRO A 140 7.15 2.17 -28.90
CA PRO A 140 6.67 1.89 -27.54
C PRO A 140 5.17 1.53 -27.47
N GLN A 141 4.35 2.15 -28.33
CA GLN A 141 2.89 1.96 -28.37
C GLN A 141 2.44 0.84 -29.31
N LEU A 142 3.37 0.13 -29.97
CA LEU A 142 3.01 -0.98 -30.84
C LEU A 142 2.26 -2.05 -30.04
N PRO A 143 1.04 -2.46 -30.45
CA PRO A 143 0.29 -3.48 -29.75
C PRO A 143 0.93 -4.85 -29.98
N VAL A 144 1.41 -5.47 -28.90
CA VAL A 144 1.94 -6.84 -28.90
C VAL A 144 0.95 -7.78 -28.22
N ARG A 145 0.70 -8.93 -28.84
CA ARG A 145 -0.16 -10.00 -28.30
C ARG A 145 0.66 -11.25 -28.00
N LEU A 146 0.15 -12.15 -27.17
CA LEU A 146 0.83 -13.39 -26.81
C LEU A 146 1.12 -14.26 -28.05
N GLU A 147 0.21 -14.29 -29.02
CA GLU A 147 0.37 -15.07 -30.27
C GLU A 147 1.63 -14.64 -31.04
N GLY A 148 1.90 -13.33 -31.08
CA GLY A 148 3.05 -12.76 -31.80
C GLY A 148 4.40 -12.95 -31.11
N ILE A 149 4.41 -13.41 -29.86
CA ILE A 149 5.64 -13.69 -29.10
C ILE A 149 5.73 -15.15 -28.63
N ARG A 150 4.76 -15.99 -29.00
CA ARG A 150 4.58 -17.32 -28.43
C ARG A 150 5.78 -18.22 -28.71
N GLU A 151 6.34 -18.13 -29.92
CA GLU A 151 7.50 -18.93 -30.33
C GLU A 151 8.76 -18.62 -29.50
N TYR A 152 8.86 -17.41 -28.95
CA TYR A 152 9.95 -17.01 -28.08
C TYR A 152 9.76 -17.43 -26.61
N CYS A 153 8.55 -17.83 -26.23
CA CYS A 153 8.18 -18.18 -24.87
C CYS A 153 8.29 -19.70 -24.66
N LEU A 154 9.08 -20.11 -23.67
CA LEU A 154 9.23 -21.52 -23.29
C LEU A 154 8.07 -21.97 -22.39
N GLY A 155 7.83 -23.28 -22.32
CA GLY A 155 6.74 -23.88 -21.54
C GLY A 155 6.70 -23.36 -20.09
N SER A 156 7.85 -23.22 -19.44
CA SER A 156 7.93 -22.69 -18.07
C SER A 156 7.34 -21.28 -17.89
N PHE A 157 7.39 -20.42 -18.91
CA PHE A 157 6.75 -19.11 -18.90
C PHE A 157 5.26 -19.19 -19.29
N LEU A 158 4.94 -20.04 -20.27
CA LEU A 158 3.57 -20.24 -20.74
C LEU A 158 2.69 -20.89 -19.66
N ASP A 159 3.26 -21.74 -18.80
CA ASP A 159 2.53 -22.44 -17.73
C ASP A 159 2.28 -21.53 -16.52
N ASP A 160 3.26 -20.70 -16.12
CA ASP A 160 3.14 -19.81 -14.97
C ASP A 160 3.86 -18.45 -15.19
N PRO A 161 3.26 -17.51 -15.95
CA PRO A 161 3.87 -16.22 -16.24
C PRO A 161 4.01 -15.33 -15.00
N ILE A 162 3.16 -15.52 -14.00
CA ILE A 162 3.26 -14.80 -12.71
C ILE A 162 4.35 -15.41 -11.85
N GLY A 163 4.53 -16.73 -11.89
CA GLY A 163 5.64 -17.43 -11.26
C GLY A 163 7.00 -16.99 -11.79
N ALA A 164 7.09 -16.75 -13.09
CA ALA A 164 8.31 -16.27 -13.76
C ALA A 164 8.79 -14.90 -13.24
N LEU A 165 7.92 -14.11 -12.61
CA LEU A 165 8.28 -12.83 -11.98
C LEU A 165 9.16 -12.97 -10.73
N GLY A 166 9.38 -14.20 -10.22
CA GLY A 166 10.25 -14.43 -9.06
C GLY A 166 9.70 -13.84 -7.75
N LEU A 167 8.38 -13.67 -7.64
CA LEU A 167 7.76 -13.13 -6.43
C LEU A 167 7.91 -14.09 -5.24
N SER A 168 8.16 -13.54 -4.05
CA SER A 168 8.17 -14.33 -2.82
C SER A 168 6.81 -15.04 -2.61
N PRO A 169 6.77 -16.21 -1.94
CA PRO A 169 5.50 -16.90 -1.64
C PRO A 169 4.47 -16.00 -0.96
N ARG A 170 4.95 -15.13 -0.05
CA ARG A 170 4.15 -14.11 0.63
C ARG A 170 3.53 -13.10 -0.35
N ASN A 171 4.31 -12.55 -1.29
CA ASN A 171 3.79 -11.62 -2.30
C ASN A 171 2.83 -12.31 -3.28
N LYS A 172 3.11 -13.57 -3.68
CA LYS A 172 2.21 -14.36 -4.54
C LYS A 172 0.84 -14.55 -3.87
N ALA A 173 0.83 -15.00 -2.61
CA ALA A 173 -0.39 -15.20 -1.84
C ALA A 173 -1.16 -13.88 -1.64
N TYR A 174 -0.44 -12.79 -1.36
CA TYR A 174 -1.03 -11.46 -1.22
C TYR A 174 -1.76 -10.99 -2.48
N PHE A 175 -1.08 -10.95 -3.63
CA PHE A 175 -1.70 -10.48 -4.87
C PHE A 175 -2.86 -11.37 -5.30
N LYS A 176 -2.78 -12.69 -5.05
CA LYS A 176 -3.91 -13.61 -5.25
C LYS A 176 -5.12 -13.18 -4.42
N ARG A 177 -4.96 -12.91 -3.12
CA ARG A 177 -6.06 -12.45 -2.25
C ARG A 177 -6.61 -11.09 -2.67
N VAL A 178 -5.72 -10.15 -3.01
CA VAL A 178 -6.10 -8.82 -3.51
C VAL A 178 -6.97 -8.93 -4.77
N ILE A 179 -6.51 -9.68 -5.78
CA ILE A 179 -7.28 -9.86 -7.03
C ILE A 179 -8.61 -10.57 -6.75
N GLN A 180 -8.60 -11.62 -5.92
CA GLN A 180 -9.84 -12.35 -5.58
C GLN A 180 -10.87 -11.47 -4.89
N ARG A 181 -10.43 -10.49 -4.10
CA ARG A 181 -11.35 -9.62 -3.35
C ARG A 181 -11.80 -8.39 -4.12
N TYR A 182 -10.86 -7.67 -4.75
CA TYR A 182 -11.11 -6.35 -5.34
C TYR A 182 -11.18 -6.39 -6.88
N GLY A 183 -10.94 -7.55 -7.48
CA GLY A 183 -10.71 -7.65 -8.91
C GLY A 183 -9.33 -7.14 -9.34
N GLU A 184 -9.04 -7.22 -10.64
CA GLU A 184 -7.72 -6.83 -11.18
C GLU A 184 -7.53 -5.32 -11.29
N ALA A 185 -8.62 -4.55 -11.41
CA ALA A 185 -8.56 -3.10 -11.60
C ALA A 185 -7.80 -2.40 -10.46
N ILE A 186 -7.91 -2.94 -9.24
CA ILE A 186 -7.22 -2.42 -8.05
C ILE A 186 -5.70 -2.34 -8.22
N LEU A 187 -5.10 -3.18 -9.07
CA LEU A 187 -3.65 -3.19 -9.31
C LEU A 187 -3.15 -1.93 -10.03
N ARG A 188 -4.06 -1.15 -10.63
CA ARG A 188 -3.76 0.15 -11.24
C ARG A 188 -3.99 1.32 -10.28
N GLU A 189 -4.76 1.10 -9.24
CA GLU A 189 -5.16 2.14 -8.30
C GLU A 189 -4.09 2.35 -7.23
N LYS A 190 -4.01 3.58 -6.75
CA LYS A 190 -3.22 3.88 -5.57
C LYS A 190 -3.89 3.23 -4.35
N PRO A 191 -3.16 2.49 -3.50
CA PRO A 191 -3.73 1.96 -2.28
C PRO A 191 -4.31 3.06 -1.39
N ARG A 192 -5.46 2.76 -0.77
CA ARG A 192 -6.16 3.72 0.11
C ARG A 192 -5.78 3.58 1.58
N VAL A 193 -5.09 2.50 1.94
CA VAL A 193 -4.50 2.31 3.25
C VAL A 193 -3.03 2.72 3.20
N THR A 194 -2.61 3.57 4.11
CA THR A 194 -1.19 3.92 4.29
C THR A 194 -0.76 3.55 5.70
N ILE A 195 0.33 2.79 5.82
CA ILE A 195 0.92 2.41 7.09
C ILE A 195 2.26 3.13 7.30
N GLY A 196 2.51 3.58 8.52
CA GLY A 196 3.76 4.26 8.86
C GLY A 196 3.87 4.62 10.33
N THR A 197 4.92 5.38 10.67
CA THR A 197 5.05 5.95 12.01
C THR A 197 4.24 7.24 12.12
N ILE A 198 3.85 7.64 13.33
CA ILE A 198 3.17 8.93 13.57
C ILE A 198 3.94 10.10 12.93
N HIS A 199 5.27 10.07 13.01
CA HIS A 199 6.12 11.10 12.39
C HIS A 199 6.13 11.09 10.85
N SER A 200 5.82 9.95 10.22
CA SER A 200 5.86 9.83 8.74
C SER A 200 4.69 10.49 8.03
N VAL A 201 3.58 10.72 8.75
CA VAL A 201 2.34 11.32 8.20
C VAL A 201 2.17 12.79 8.61
N LYS A 202 3.23 13.45 9.08
CA LYS A 202 3.16 14.86 9.45
C LYS A 202 2.75 15.71 8.23
N GLY A 203 1.64 16.43 8.34
CA GLY A 203 1.08 17.23 7.24
C GLY A 203 0.19 16.44 6.28
N MET A 204 0.08 15.12 6.43
CA MET A 204 -0.89 14.28 5.73
C MET A 204 -2.13 14.06 6.59
N GLU A 205 -3.22 13.60 5.98
CA GLU A 205 -4.54 13.42 6.62
C GLU A 205 -5.27 12.25 5.93
N ALA A 206 -6.14 11.56 6.67
CA ALA A 206 -6.96 10.46 6.17
C ALA A 206 -8.35 10.50 6.81
N ASP A 207 -9.35 9.91 6.14
CA ASP A 207 -10.72 9.83 6.68
C ASP A 207 -10.77 8.93 7.92
N TYR A 208 -10.00 7.85 7.92
CA TYR A 208 -9.84 6.95 9.07
C TYR A 208 -8.39 6.91 9.56
N VAL A 209 -8.20 6.83 10.87
CA VAL A 209 -6.86 6.67 11.46
C VAL A 209 -6.95 5.64 12.58
N ALA A 210 -6.25 4.52 12.38
CA ALA A 210 -5.98 3.53 13.42
C ALA A 210 -4.61 3.82 14.03
N ILE A 211 -4.55 3.88 15.36
CA ILE A 211 -3.33 4.18 16.10
C ILE A 211 -3.02 2.98 16.99
N CYS A 212 -1.83 2.40 16.82
CA CYS A 212 -1.29 1.45 17.78
C CYS A 212 -0.80 2.23 19.01
N SER A 213 -1.42 1.98 20.17
CA SER A 213 -1.10 2.62 21.45
C SER A 213 0.19 2.13 22.07
N ASP A 214 0.77 1.03 21.55
CA ASP A 214 2.00 0.45 22.08
C ASP A 214 3.21 1.35 21.81
N MET A 215 4.18 1.27 22.71
CA MET A 215 5.46 1.94 22.56
C MET A 215 6.59 1.16 23.20
N SER A 216 7.81 1.43 22.74
CA SER A 216 8.99 0.84 23.34
C SER A 216 9.19 1.29 24.78
N LYS A 217 9.83 0.44 25.59
CA LYS A 217 10.26 0.80 26.95
C LYS A 217 11.06 2.10 26.99
N LYS A 218 11.93 2.32 26.00
CA LYS A 218 12.72 3.56 25.89
C LYS A 218 11.83 4.79 25.68
N THR A 219 10.84 4.70 24.81
CA THR A 219 9.86 5.77 24.58
C THR A 219 9.04 6.03 25.83
N TRP A 220 8.61 4.98 26.53
CA TRP A 220 7.87 5.13 27.79
C TRP A 220 8.71 5.82 28.88
N ILE A 221 9.98 5.44 29.07
CA ILE A 221 10.89 6.14 30.01
C ILE A 221 11.05 7.62 29.62
N SER A 222 11.18 7.90 28.32
CA SER A 222 11.27 9.28 27.82
C SER A 222 9.98 10.06 28.10
N TRP A 223 8.81 9.43 27.95
CA TRP A 223 7.53 10.03 28.28
C TRP A 223 7.49 10.44 29.75
N GLN A 224 7.88 9.55 30.66
CA GLN A 224 7.91 9.86 32.10
C GLN A 224 8.75 11.10 32.44
N ARG A 225 9.82 11.37 31.66
CA ARG A 225 10.68 12.54 31.83
C ARG A 225 10.15 13.79 31.14
N LEU A 226 9.65 13.67 29.91
CA LEU A 226 9.22 14.78 29.05
C LEU A 226 7.80 14.56 28.51
N PRO A 227 6.77 14.61 29.37
CA PRO A 227 5.42 14.24 28.96
C PRO A 227 4.77 15.19 27.97
N ALA A 228 5.14 16.47 27.98
CA ALA A 228 4.62 17.44 27.03
C ALA A 228 5.03 17.12 25.58
N GLU A 229 6.25 16.61 25.36
CA GLU A 229 6.72 16.29 24.02
C GLU A 229 6.00 15.07 23.44
N GLU A 230 5.86 14.02 24.24
CA GLU A 230 5.18 12.81 23.79
C GLU A 230 3.69 13.06 23.57
N LYS A 231 3.03 13.85 24.43
CA LYS A 231 1.64 14.31 24.21
C LYS A 231 1.46 15.00 22.86
N ARG A 232 2.42 15.82 22.39
CA ARG A 232 2.34 16.45 21.07
C ARG A 232 2.38 15.42 19.93
N VAL A 233 3.12 14.33 20.09
CA VAL A 233 3.18 13.24 19.11
C VAL A 233 1.81 12.56 18.99
N TRP A 234 1.20 12.18 20.11
CA TRP A 234 -0.13 11.55 20.11
C TRP A 234 -1.23 12.50 19.64
N TYR A 235 -1.12 13.80 19.97
CA TYR A 235 -1.99 14.82 19.41
C TYR A 235 -1.89 14.87 17.87
N VAL A 236 -0.68 14.83 17.32
CA VAL A 236 -0.49 14.78 15.86
C VAL A 236 -1.16 13.54 15.28
N ALA A 237 -1.00 12.36 15.91
CA ALA A 237 -1.61 11.11 15.46
C ALA A 237 -3.15 11.20 15.43
N ALA A 238 -3.77 11.60 16.55
CA ALA A 238 -5.22 11.74 16.67
C ALA A 238 -5.76 12.73 15.63
N THR A 239 -5.10 13.89 15.50
CA THR A 239 -5.45 14.92 14.52
C THR A 239 -4.99 14.59 13.11
N ARG A 240 -4.73 13.33 12.73
CA ARG A 240 -4.62 12.93 11.31
C ARG A 240 -5.99 12.59 10.70
N ALA A 241 -6.98 12.28 11.52
CA ALA A 241 -8.35 12.01 11.09
C ALA A 241 -9.10 13.31 10.72
N ARG A 242 -10.04 13.23 9.77
CA ARG A 242 -10.85 14.37 9.28
C ARG A 242 -12.33 14.04 9.11
#